data_AF-A0A0Q7I4D2-F1
#
_entry.id   AF-A0A0Q7I4D2-F1
#
_cell.length_a   1.000
_cell.length_b   1.000
_cell.length_c   1.000
_cell.angle_alpha   90.00
_cell.angle_beta   90.00
_cell.angle_gamma   90.00
#
_symmetry.space_group_name_H-M   'P 1'
#
loop_
_entity.id
_entity.type
_entity.pdbx_description
1 polymer ?
#
loop_
_entity_poly.entity_id
_entity_poly.type
_entity_poly.pdbx_seq_one_letter_code
_entity_poly.pdbx_strand_id
1 'polypeptide(L)' 'MDDEGERRQAIATAIAGELERQARDGAQRIDIDALAEAIDIALEPPAPANEGRHPDELNATNDD' A
#
# COMPACT_ATOMS: atom_id res chain seq x y z
N MET A 1 -9.68 1.60 19.96
CA MET A 1 -10.45 1.72 18.71
C MET A 1 -11.01 0.33 18.42
N ASP A 2 -12.10 0.21 17.68
CA ASP A 2 -12.65 -1.12 17.35
C ASP A 2 -11.86 -1.67 16.16
N ASP A 3 -11.08 -2.72 16.38
CA ASP A 3 -10.22 -3.37 15.38
C ASP A 3 -11.02 -3.77 14.13
N GLU A 4 -12.31 -4.10 14.29
CA GLU A 4 -13.20 -4.40 13.15
C GLU A 4 -13.49 -3.15 12.29
N GLY A 5 -13.65 -1.99 12.93
CA GLY A 5 -13.85 -0.72 12.25
C GLY A 5 -12.64 -0.29 11.43
N GLU A 6 -11.44 -0.44 12.00
CA GLU A 6 -10.17 -0.15 11.31
C GLU A 6 -9.96 -1.08 10.11
N ARG A 7 -10.19 -2.38 10.30
CA ARG A 7 -10.10 -3.36 9.20
C ARG A 7 -11.08 -3.05 8.08
N ARG A 8 -12.34 -2.74 8.41
CA ARG A 8 -13.36 -2.39 7.40
C ARG A 8 -12.95 -1.13 6.63
N GLN A 9 -12.42 -0.13 7.30
CA GLN A 9 -11.95 1.10 6.67
C GLN A 9 -10.77 0.83 5.72
N ALA A 10 -9.80 0.01 6.12
CA ALA A 10 -8.67 -0.36 5.27
C ALA A 10 -9.12 -1.07 3.98
N ILE A 11 -10.03 -2.03 4.10
CA ILE A 11 -10.61 -2.74 2.95
C ILE A 11 -11.36 -1.76 2.03
N ALA A 12 -12.18 -0.88 2.60
CA ALA A 12 -12.92 0.12 1.81
C ALA A 12 -11.99 1.06 1.04
N THR A 13 -10.89 1.50 1.67
CA THR A 13 -9.87 2.32 1.04
C THR A 13 -9.16 1.57 -0.09
N ALA A 14 -8.80 0.29 0.10
CA ALA A 14 -8.17 -0.52 -0.94
C ALA A 14 -9.10 -0.73 -2.15
N ILE A 15 -10.38 -1.07 -1.92
CA ILE A 15 -11.38 -1.23 -2.97
C ILE A 15 -11.54 0.08 -3.76
N ALA A 16 -11.65 1.22 -3.06
CA ALA A 16 -11.81 2.52 -3.73
C ALA A 16 -10.60 2.86 -4.59
N GLY A 17 -9.39 2.69 -4.08
CA GLY A 17 -8.15 2.95 -4.82
C GLY A 17 -7.97 2.05 -6.03
N GLU A 18 -8.34 0.77 -5.91
CA GLU A 18 -8.31 -0.19 -7.01
C GLU A 18 -9.28 0.19 -8.13
N LEU A 19 -10.54 0.44 -7.79
CA LEU A 19 -11.57 0.81 -8.77
C LEU A 19 -11.20 2.10 -9.49
N GLU A 20 -10.62 3.07 -8.77
CA GLU A 20 -10.15 4.31 -9.38
C GLU A 20 -8.99 4.06 -10.35
N ARG A 21 -8.02 3.21 -9.98
CA ARG A 21 -6.91 2.85 -10.87
C ARG A 21 -7.41 2.16 -12.14
N GLN A 22 -8.29 1.17 -12.02
CA GLN A 22 -8.88 0.48 -13.16
C GLN A 22 -9.68 1.45 -14.07
N ALA A 23 -10.42 2.39 -13.49
CA ALA A 23 -11.13 3.41 -14.25
C ALA A 23 -10.18 4.33 -15.02
N ARG A 24 -9.07 4.75 -14.41
CA ARG A 24 -8.02 5.55 -15.07
C ARG A 24 -7.34 4.78 -16.20
N ASP A 25 -7.16 3.47 -16.02
CA ASP A 25 -6.57 2.59 -17.04
C ASP A 25 -7.55 2.20 -18.16
N GLY A 26 -8.80 2.68 -18.09
CA GLY A 26 -9.82 2.47 -19.12
C GLY A 26 -10.38 1.04 -19.12
N ALA A 27 -10.35 0.36 -17.98
CA ALA A 27 -10.89 -0.99 -17.86
C ALA A 27 -12.39 -1.01 -18.21
N GLN A 28 -12.77 -1.84 -19.20
CA GLN A 28 -14.18 -1.99 -19.60
C GLN A 28 -14.99 -2.85 -18.62
N ARG A 29 -14.28 -3.62 -17.78
CA ARG A 29 -14.83 -4.50 -16.75
C ARG A 29 -13.93 -4.41 -15.53
N ILE A 30 -14.49 -4.73 -14.37
CA ILE A 30 -13.70 -4.85 -13.14
C ILE A 30 -12.77 -6.05 -13.28
N ASP A 31 -11.48 -5.80 -13.10
CA ASP A 31 -10.49 -6.85 -12.88
C ASP A 31 -10.64 -7.34 -11.43
N ILE A 32 -11.26 -8.50 -11.29
CA ILE A 32 -11.59 -9.09 -9.99
C ILE A 32 -10.33 -9.64 -9.31
N ASP A 33 -9.35 -10.09 -10.08
CA ASP A 33 -8.12 -10.66 -9.53
C ASP A 33 -7.27 -9.54 -8.91
N ALA A 34 -7.14 -8.41 -9.61
CA ALA A 34 -6.49 -7.22 -9.07
C ALA A 34 -7.22 -6.67 -7.82
N LEU A 35 -8.55 -6.76 -7.78
CA LEU A 35 -9.34 -6.36 -6.61
C LEU A 35 -9.16 -7.30 -5.42
N ALA A 36 -9.06 -8.61 -5.66
CA ALA A 36 -8.76 -9.58 -4.62
C ALA A 36 -7.36 -9.31 -4.03
N GLU A 37 -6.35 -9.05 -4.88
CA GLU A 37 -5.00 -8.72 -4.43
C GLU A 37 -4.97 -7.44 -3.57
N ALA A 38 -5.69 -6.40 -3.97
CA ALA A 38 -5.80 -5.17 -3.18
C ALA A 38 -6.43 -5.42 -1.80
N ILE A 39 -7.42 -6.31 -1.71
CA ILE A 39 -8.04 -6.71 -0.44
C ILE A 39 -7.08 -7.53 0.40
N ASP A 40 -6.34 -8.47 -0.18
CA ASP A 40 -5.35 -9.29 0.54
C ASP A 40 -4.27 -8.40 1.17
N ILE A 41 -3.76 -7.41 0.43
CA ILE A 41 -2.82 -6.41 0.96
C ILE A 41 -3.43 -5.58 2.11
N ALA A 42 -4.73 -5.27 2.04
CA ALA A 42 -5.40 -4.53 3.11
C ALA A 42 -5.59 -5.37 4.38
N LEU A 43 -5.76 -6.69 4.23
CA LEU A 43 -5.91 -7.63 5.34
C LEU A 43 -4.56 -7.98 5.98
N GLU A 44 -3.51 -8.11 5.16
CA GLU A 44 -2.15 -8.44 5.58
C GLU A 44 -1.16 -7.48 4.91
N PRO A 45 -1.06 -6.24 5.39
CA PRO A 45 -0.16 -5.26 4.79
C PRO A 45 1.29 -5.72 4.93
N PRO A 46 2.09 -5.62 3.84
CA PRO A 46 3.49 -6.01 3.91
C PRO A 46 4.21 -5.18 4.96
N ALA A 47 5.17 -5.79 5.64
CA ALA A 47 6.04 -5.08 6.57
C ALA A 47 6.65 -3.86 5.86
N PRO A 48 6.69 -2.68 6.51
CA PRO A 48 7.28 -1.50 5.89
C PRO A 48 8.71 -1.85 5.47
N ALA A 49 9.03 -1.58 4.19
CA ALA A 49 10.39 -1.70 3.72
C ALA A 49 11.26 -0.80 4.63
N ASN A 50 12.20 -1.41 5.33
CA ASN A 50 13.02 -0.75 6.32
C ASN A 50 14.02 0.16 5.58
N GLU A 51 13.58 1.35 5.14
CA GLU A 51 14.43 2.39 4.52
C GLU A 51 15.28 3.12 5.58
N GLY A 52 15.73 2.41 6.61
CA GLY A 52 16.78 2.88 7.50
C GLY A 52 18.12 2.72 6.79
N ARG A 53 18.56 3.72 6.03
CA ARG A 53 20.00 3.87 5.76
C ARG A 53 20.72 3.89 7.10
N HIS A 54 21.74 3.04 7.25
CA HIS A 54 22.52 2.97 8.48
C HIS A 54 23.17 4.33 8.74
N PRO A 55 23.18 4.85 9.99
CA PRO A 55 23.77 6.16 10.31
C PRO A 55 25.26 6.26 9.91
N ASP A 56 25.93 5.14 9.70
CA ASP A 56 27.32 5.05 9.26
C ASP A 56 27.54 5.54 7.80
N GLU A 57 26.47 5.70 7.01
CA GLU A 57 26.54 6.20 5.62
C GLU A 57 26.45 7.73 5.51
N LEU A 58 26.21 8.45 6.61
CA LEU A 58 25.97 9.89 6.62
C LEU A 58 27.24 10.75 6.87
N ASN A 59 28.39 10.14 7.13
CA ASN A 59 29.63 10.86 7.55
C ASN A 59 30.80 10.82 6.55
N ALA A 60 30.64 10.32 5.32
CA ALA A 60 31.76 10.17 4.38
C ALA A 60 32.03 11.38 3.45
N THR A 61 31.31 12.50 3.61
CA THR A 61 31.45 13.66 2.69
C THR A 61 31.51 14.99 3.44
N ASN A 62 32.48 15.16 4.33
CA ASN A 62 32.98 16.48 4.76
C ASN A 62 34.41 16.31 5.31
N ASP A 63 35.34 15.92 4.44
CA ASP A 63 36.77 16.20 4.63
C ASP A 63 37.08 17.44 3.78
N ASP A 64 37.23 18.60 4.44
CA ASP A 64 37.77 19.85 3.89
C ASP A 64 38.83 20.39 4.86
#